data_AF-A0A496VTL9-F1
#
_entry.id   AF-A0A496VTL9-F1
#
_cell.length_a   1.000
_cell.length_b   1.000
_cell.length_c   1.000
_cell.angle_alpha   90.00
_cell.angle_beta   90.00
_cell.angle_gamma   90.00
#
_symmetry.space_group_name_H-M   'P 1'
#
loop_
_entity.id
_entity.type
_entity.pdbx_description
1 polymer ?
#
loop_
_entity_poly.entity_id
_entity_poly.type
_entity_poly.pdbx_seq_one_letter_code
_entity_poly.pdbx_strand_id
1 'polypeptide(L)' 'YDSEEWDTHFYASIVYAEGAPWEESSNPERRKEFWEWYLNDAVPKAWDTPYPIPDGTAQALISSV' A
#
# COMPACT_ATOMS: atom_id res chain seq x y z
N TYR A 1 6.66 12.47 12.78
CA TYR A 1 6.33 11.08 12.44
C TYR A 1 5.44 10.59 13.55
N ASP A 2 4.16 10.43 13.28
CA ASP A 2 3.21 9.90 14.25
C ASP A 2 3.39 8.37 14.26
N SER A 3 3.69 7.80 15.43
CA SER A 3 3.85 6.35 15.57
C SER A 3 2.54 5.58 15.41
N GLU A 4 1.41 6.29 15.39
CA GLU A 4 0.07 5.72 15.23
C GLU A 4 -0.45 5.83 13.79
N GLU A 5 0.25 6.55 12.91
CA GLU A 5 -0.15 6.67 11.51
C GLU A 5 0.35 5.46 10.72
N TRP A 6 -0.60 4.61 10.32
CA TRP A 6 -0.31 3.39 9.60
C TRP A 6 -0.45 3.68 8.11
N ASP A 7 0.58 3.34 7.32
CA ASP A 7 0.57 3.63 5.89
C ASP A 7 -0.61 2.93 5.18
N THR A 8 -1.07 3.49 4.07
CA THR A 8 -2.24 2.99 3.31
C THR A 8 -2.16 1.49 3.00
N HIS A 9 -0.96 1.00 2.70
CA HIS A 9 -0.68 -0.42 2.42
C HIS A 9 -0.98 -1.32 3.62
N PHE A 10 -0.74 -0.82 4.83
CA PHE A 10 -1.03 -1.54 6.06
C PHE A 10 -2.54 -1.71 6.23
N TYR A 11 -3.34 -0.66 6.08
CA TYR A 11 -4.80 -0.76 6.16
C TYR A 11 -5.38 -1.66 5.06
N ALA A 12 -4.84 -1.59 3.84
CA ALA A 12 -5.22 -2.51 2.76
C ALA A 12 -4.97 -3.97 3.15
N SER A 13 -3.84 -4.27 3.82
CA SER A 13 -3.54 -5.61 4.32
C SER A 13 -4.54 -6.09 5.38
N ILE A 14 -5.05 -5.19 6.22
CA ILE A 14 -6.08 -5.50 7.22
C ILE A 14 -7.39 -5.89 6.52
N VAL A 15 -7.86 -5.04 5.61
CA VAL A 15 -9.13 -5.25 4.90
C VAL A 15 -9.08 -6.55 4.08
N TYR A 16 -7.97 -6.80 3.39
CA TYR A 16 -7.80 -8.02 2.61
C TYR A 16 -7.77 -9.28 3.49
N ALA A 17 -7.16 -9.19 4.68
CA ALA A 17 -7.08 -10.27 5.66
C ALA A 17 -8.32 -10.40 6.56
N GLU A 18 -9.42 -9.73 6.24
CA GLU A 18 -10.69 -9.75 7.00
C GLU A 18 -10.52 -9.34 8.49
N GLY A 19 -9.46 -8.59 8.81
CA GLY A 19 -9.18 -8.18 10.18
C GLY A 19 -7.71 -7.89 10.46
N ALA A 20 -7.47 -7.26 11.60
CA ALA A 20 -6.12 -6.95 12.07
C ALA A 20 -5.40 -8.20 12.63
N PRO A 21 -4.05 -8.23 12.70
CA PRO A 21 -3.30 -9.42 13.13
C PRO A 21 -3.65 -9.93 14.54
N TRP A 22 -4.20 -9.06 15.39
CA TRP A 22 -4.62 -9.37 16.76
C TRP A 22 -6.11 -9.70 16.88
N GLU A 23 -6.86 -9.69 15.77
CA GLU A 23 -8.28 -10.03 15.75
C GLU A 23 -8.47 -11.51 15.38
N GLU A 24 -9.35 -12.20 16.11
CA GLU A 24 -9.68 -13.60 15.87
C GLU A 24 -10.32 -13.84 14.49
N SER A 25 -11.02 -12.84 13.95
CA SER A 25 -11.62 -12.89 12.62
C SER A 25 -10.60 -12.86 11.48
N SER A 26 -9.34 -12.52 11.78
CA SER A 26 -8.38 -12.32 10.73
C SER A 26 -7.83 -13.62 10.15
N ASN A 27 -7.68 -13.62 8.82
CA ASN A 27 -7.11 -14.71 8.06
C ASN A 27 -5.60 -14.48 7.80
N PRO A 28 -4.69 -15.21 8.50
CA PRO A 28 -3.25 -15.02 8.34
C PRO A 28 -2.74 -15.46 6.95
N GLU A 29 -3.36 -16.45 6.32
CA GLU A 29 -3.01 -16.89 4.97
C GLU A 29 -3.28 -15.80 3.93
N ARG A 30 -4.44 -15.13 4.03
CA ARG A 30 -4.78 -13.99 3.15
C ARG A 30 -3.88 -12.78 3.39
N ARG A 31 -3.52 -12.51 4.64
CA ARG A 31 -2.54 -11.45 4.92
C ARG A 31 -1.20 -11.75 4.26
N LYS A 32 -0.75 -13.00 4.34
CA LYS A 32 0.48 -13.45 3.69
C LYS A 32 0.37 -13.30 2.16
N GLU A 33 -0.74 -13.73 1.56
CA GLU A 33 -1.02 -13.57 0.13
C GLU A 33 -0.95 -12.09 -0.30
N PHE A 34 -1.57 -11.19 0.47
CA PHE A 34 -1.49 -9.75 0.22
C PHE A 34 -0.05 -9.25 0.18
N TRP A 35 0.77 -9.62 1.17
CA TRP A 35 2.16 -9.16 1.23
C TRP A 35 3.03 -9.79 0.15
N GLU A 36 2.80 -11.05 -0.21
CA GLU A 36 3.47 -11.70 -1.34
C GLU A 36 3.17 -10.97 -2.65
N TRP A 37 1.90 -10.65 -2.92
CA TRP A 37 1.53 -9.84 -4.08
C TRP A 37 2.11 -8.42 -4.00
N TYR A 38 2.00 -7.76 -2.85
CA TYR A 38 2.44 -6.37 -2.69
C TYR A 38 3.94 -6.20 -2.97
N LEU A 39 4.76 -7.10 -2.41
CA LEU A 39 6.21 -7.03 -2.54
C LEU A 39 6.72 -7.52 -3.91
N ASN A 40 6.11 -8.57 -4.48
CA ASN A 40 6.61 -9.17 -5.72
C ASN A 40 5.99 -8.56 -6.98
N ASP A 41 4.79 -7.98 -6.88
CA ASP A 41 4.06 -7.43 -8.03
C ASP A 41 3.78 -5.93 -7.90
N ALA A 42 3.12 -5.50 -6.83
CA ALA A 42 2.59 -4.13 -6.75
C ALA A 42 3.70 -3.07 -6.70
N VAL A 43 4.68 -3.25 -5.80
CA VAL A 43 5.81 -2.33 -5.65
C VAL A 43 6.68 -2.28 -6.91
N PRO A 44 7.11 -3.41 -7.50
CA PRO A 44 7.85 -3.38 -8.76
C PRO A 44 7.10 -2.69 -9.90
N LYS A 45 5.80 -2.95 -10.07
CA LYS A 45 4.99 -2.31 -11.13
C LYS A 45 4.84 -0.80 -10.91
N ALA A 46 4.69 -0.36 -9.67
CA ALA A 46 4.66 1.06 -9.35
C ALA A 46 5.98 1.75 -9.70
N TRP A 47 7.12 1.06 -9.52
CA TRP A 47 8.45 1.58 -9.81
C TRP A 47 8.87 1.46 -11.28
N ASP A 48 8.37 0.44 -11.98
CA ASP A 48 8.58 0.18 -13.40
C ASP A 48 7.68 1.06 -14.30
N THR A 49 6.91 1.96 -13.70
CA THR A 49 6.15 2.96 -14.46
C THR A 49 7.16 3.92 -15.11
N PRO A 50 7.36 3.89 -16.45
CA PRO A 50 8.34 4.75 -17.08
C PRO A 50 7.81 6.18 -17.04
N TYR A 51 8.37 7.01 -16.17
CA TYR A 51 8.17 8.45 -16.28
C TYR A 51 8.87 8.96 -17.54
N PRO A 52 8.17 9.76 -18.34
CA PRO A 52 8.53 11.15 -18.47
C PRO A 52 7.63 11.90 -17.49
N ILE A 53 8.20 12.45 -16.41
CA ILE A 53 7.60 13.63 -15.80
C ILE A 53 7.78 14.70 -16.89
N PRO A 54 6.72 15.22 -17.55
CA PRO A 54 6.88 16.48 -18.23
C PRO A 54 7.15 17.49 -17.11
N ASP A 55 8.32 18.13 -17.13
CA ASP A 55 8.78 19.06 -16.10
C ASP A 55 7.63 19.94 -15.59
N GLY A 56 7.14 19.67 -14.37
CA GLY A 56 6.15 20.50 -13.69
C GLY A 56 5.00 19.80 -12.93
N THR A 57 4.74 18.50 -13.13
CA THR A 57 3.52 17.88 -12.53
C THR A 57 3.67 17.24 -11.15
N ALA A 58 4.88 17.08 -10.61
CA ALA A 58 5.05 16.61 -9.23
C ALA A 58 4.41 17.58 -8.20
N GLN A 59 4.25 18.86 -8.56
CA GLN A 59 3.58 19.86 -7.71
C GLN A 59 2.05 19.81 -7.79
N ALA A 60 1.47 19.17 -8.82
CA ALA A 60 0.02 19.17 -9.03
C ALA A 60 -0.72 18.14 -8.17
N LEU A 61 -0.11 17.00 -7.84
CA LEU A 61 -0.77 15.96 -7.05
C LEU A 61 -0.76 16.24 -5.53
N ILE A 62 0.13 17.11 -5.07
CA ILE A 62 0.27 17.47 -3.65
C ILE A 62 -0.58 18.72 -3.32
N SER A 63 -1.05 19.46 -4.33
CA SER A 63 -1.81 20.70 -4.16
C SER A 63 -3.33 20.56 -4.34
N SER A 64 -3.84 19.35 -4.59
CA SER A 64 -5.29 19.10 -4.78
C SER A 64 -5.93 18.27 -3.66
N VAL A 65 -5.34 18.28 -2.47
CA VAL A 65 -5.97 17.80 -1.22
C VAL A 65 -6.07 18.97 -0.25
#